data_AF-A0A925DFX1-F1
#
_entry.id   AF-A0A925DFX1-F1
#
_cell.length_a   1.000
_cell.length_b   1.000
_cell.length_c   1.000
_cell.angle_alpha   90.00
_cell.angle_beta   90.00
_cell.angle_gamma   90.00
#
_symmetry.space_group_name_H-M   'P 1'
#
loop_
_entity.id
_entity.type
_entity.pdbx_description
1 polymer ?
#
loop_
_entity_poly.entity_id
_entity_poly.type
_entity_poly.pdbx_seq_one_letter_code
_entity_poly.pdbx_strand_id
1 'polypeptide(L)' 'MNGPDVLAAELAAPVASPCVSLCKMNPDSGLCEGCLRTLDEIRKWSAADDDFKRGVLAQIRRREQQIAFD' A
#
# COMPACT_ATOMS: atom_id res chain seq x y z
N MET A 1 27.46 11.88 18.36
CA MET A 1 26.81 11.09 17.28
C MET A 1 25.59 11.86 16.76
N ASN A 2 25.79 13.10 16.31
CA ASN A 2 24.76 13.91 15.66
C ASN A 2 25.07 13.86 14.16
N GLY A 3 24.35 13.01 13.43
CA GLY A 3 24.42 12.92 11.97
C GLY A 3 23.54 14.00 11.33
N PRO A 4 24.03 14.77 10.34
CA PRO A 4 23.31 15.89 9.75
C PRO A 4 22.47 15.45 8.54
N ASP A 5 21.45 14.61 8.74
CA ASP A 5 20.60 14.16 7.61
C ASP A 5 19.09 14.04 7.95
N VAL A 6 18.66 14.60 9.08
CA VAL A 6 17.22 14.62 9.45
C VAL A 6 16.38 15.59 8.59
N LEU A 7 16.99 16.42 7.75
CA LEU A 7 16.27 17.46 7.00
C LEU A 7 15.77 17.02 5.61
N ALA A 8 16.24 15.89 5.07
CA ALA A 8 15.77 15.36 3.78
C ALA A 8 14.58 14.40 3.92
N ALA A 9 14.37 13.79 5.10
CA ALA A 9 13.33 12.79 5.33
C ALA A 9 11.92 13.39 5.56
N GLU A 10 11.84 14.66 5.97
CA GLU A 10 10.57 15.28 6.40
C GLU A 10 9.76 15.94 5.26
N LEU A 11 10.34 16.14 4.08
CA LEU A 11 9.70 16.83 2.95
C LEU A 11 9.01 15.88 1.95
N ALA A 12 9.14 14.57 2.15
CA ALA A 12 8.38 13.54 1.45
C ALA A 12 7.58 12.76 2.49
N ALA A 13 6.40 13.27 2.87
CA ALA A 13 5.52 12.53 3.76
C ALA A 13 5.29 11.13 3.16
N PRO A 14 5.79 10.06 3.80
CA PRO A 14 5.80 8.74 3.19
C PRO A 14 4.35 8.32 2.94
N VAL A 15 4.05 7.89 1.71
CA VAL A 15 2.70 7.43 1.36
C VAL A 15 2.30 6.31 2.32
N ALA A 16 1.27 6.60 3.14
CA ALA A 16 0.84 5.70 4.20
C ALA A 16 0.40 4.35 3.62
N SER A 17 0.82 3.27 4.27
CA SER A 17 0.42 1.92 3.89
C SER A 17 -1.07 1.73 4.17
N PRO A 18 -1.87 1.24 3.21
CA PRO A 18 -3.30 0.93 3.42
C PRO A 18 -3.50 -0.38 4.23
N CYS A 19 -2.46 -0.86 4.92
CA CYS A 19 -2.50 -2.12 5.66
C CYS A 19 -3.28 -1.96 6.96
N VAL A 20 -4.33 -2.77 7.14
CA VAL A 20 -5.12 -2.85 8.38
C VAL A 20 -4.64 -3.99 9.30
N SER A 21 -3.40 -4.47 9.10
CA SER A 21 -2.81 -5.62 9.81
C SER A 21 -3.59 -6.94 9.69
N LEU A 22 -4.52 -7.02 8.74
CA LEU A 22 -5.16 -8.26 8.31
C LEU A 22 -4.43 -8.79 7.08
N CYS A 23 -3.71 -9.90 7.23
CA CYS A 23 -3.05 -10.58 6.12
C CYS A 23 -3.83 -11.84 5.76
N LYS A 24 -4.98 -11.64 5.09
CA LYS A 24 -5.81 -12.73 4.59
C LYS A 24 -6.01 -12.54 3.09
N MET A 25 -5.48 -13.46 2.29
CA MET A 25 -5.61 -13.42 0.84
C MET A 25 -6.88 -14.14 0.43
N ASN A 26 -7.71 -13.48 -0.37
CA ASN A 26 -8.84 -14.10 -1.03
C ASN A 26 -8.31 -14.92 -2.23
N PRO A 27 -8.53 -16.25 -2.27
CA PRO A 27 -8.05 -17.10 -3.34
C PRO A 27 -8.77 -16.86 -4.69
N ASP A 28 -9.99 -16.35 -4.66
CA ASP A 28 -10.80 -16.11 -5.87
C ASP A 28 -10.38 -14.81 -6.58
N SER A 29 -10.11 -13.75 -5.82
CA SER A 29 -9.70 -12.45 -6.38
C SER A 29 -8.19 -12.24 -6.43
N GLY A 30 -7.41 -13.02 -5.66
CA GLY A 30 -5.96 -12.82 -5.52
C GLY A 30 -5.59 -11.53 -4.78
N LEU A 31 -6.53 -10.94 -4.04
CA LEU A 31 -6.37 -9.71 -3.27
C LEU A 31 -6.43 -9.98 -1.77
N CYS A 32 -5.73 -9.16 -0.98
CA CYS A 32 -5.86 -9.18 0.47
C CYS A 32 -7.24 -8.64 0.87
N GLU A 33 -8.02 -9.40 1.64
CA GLU A 33 -9.36 -9.00 2.12
C GLU A 33 -9.33 -7.70 2.96
N GLY A 34 -8.21 -7.39 3.62
CA GLY A 34 -8.07 -6.20 4.46
C GLY A 34 -7.62 -4.95 3.72
N CYS A 35 -6.61 -5.05 2.87
CA CYS A 35 -5.99 -3.89 2.21
C CYS A 35 -6.16 -3.87 0.68
N LEU A 36 -6.82 -4.89 0.12
CA LEU A 36 -7.13 -5.05 -1.30
C LEU A 36 -5.91 -4.92 -2.24
N ARG A 37 -4.72 -5.20 -1.70
CA ARG A 37 -3.47 -5.32 -2.45
C ARG A 37 -3.23 -6.76 -2.84
N THR A 38 -2.58 -6.94 -3.96
CA THR A 38 -1.99 -8.21 -4.37
C THR A 38 -0.73 -8.52 -3.55
N LEU A 39 -0.35 -9.80 -3.53
CA LEU A 39 0.91 -10.24 -2.91
C LEU A 39 2.14 -9.54 -3.51
N ASP A 40 2.12 -9.26 -4.81
CA ASP A 40 3.19 -8.54 -5.51
C ASP A 40 3.31 -7.09 -5.04
N GLU A 41 2.18 -6.37 -4.92
CA GLU A 41 2.15 -5.00 -4.40
C GLU A 41 2.62 -4.95 -2.94
N ILE A 42 2.25 -5.95 -2.12
CA ILE A 42 2.70 -6.05 -0.72
C ILE A 42 4.22 -6.24 -0.64
N ARG A 43 4.78 -7.17 -1.44
CA ARG A 43 6.24 -7.42 -1.46
C ARG A 43 7.04 -6.23 -1.94
N LYS A 44 6.53 -5.50 -2.94
CA LYS A 44 7.22 -4.35 -3.55
C LYS A 44 7.06 -3.07 -2.73
N TRP A 45 6.07 -2.99 -1.82
CA TRP A 45 5.70 -1.74 -1.12
C TRP A 45 6.87 -1.02 -0.42
N SER A 46 7.71 -1.75 0.33
CA SER A 46 8.83 -1.16 1.07
C SER A 46 9.94 -0.61 0.17
N ALA A 47 10.05 -1.14 -1.06
CA ALA A 47 11.05 -0.73 -2.05
C ALA A 47 10.45 0.13 -3.17
N ALA A 48 9.16 0.45 -3.10
CA ALA A 48 8.46 1.19 -4.13
C ALA A 48 8.58 2.70 -3.94
N ASP A 49 8.59 3.41 -5.07
CA ASP A 49 8.52 4.86 -5.11
C ASP A 49 7.10 5.37 -4.82
N ASP A 50 6.99 6.65 -4.47
CA ASP A 50 5.71 7.24 -4.08
C ASP A 50 4.70 7.27 -5.23
N ASP A 51 5.15 7.37 -6.48
CA ASP A 51 4.26 7.24 -7.66
C ASP A 51 3.62 5.86 -7.74
N PHE A 52 4.39 4.80 -7.50
CA PHE A 52 3.85 3.45 -7.46
C PHE A 52 2.85 3.30 -6.31
N LYS A 53 3.21 3.78 -5.10
CA LYS A 53 2.32 3.71 -3.93
C LYS A 53 1.01 4.46 -4.18
N ARG A 54 1.06 5.66 -4.76
CA ARG A 54 -0.13 6.43 -5.17
C ARG A 54 -0.97 5.68 -6.19
N GLY A 55 -0.34 5.06 -7.19
CA GLY A 55 -1.01 4.23 -8.18
C GLY A 55 -1.73 3.04 -7.56
N VAL A 56 -1.08 2.33 -6.64
CA VAL A 56 -1.69 1.21 -5.91
C VAL A 56 -2.87 1.68 -5.07
N LEU A 57 -2.77 2.82 -4.38
CA LEU A 57 -3.89 3.40 -3.61
C LEU A 57 -5.09 3.74 -4.50
N ALA A 58 -4.86 4.32 -5.68
CA ALA A 58 -5.93 4.59 -6.65
C ALA A 58 -6.58 3.28 -7.15
N GLN A 59 -5.77 2.24 -7.38
CA GLN A 59 -6.28 0.93 -7.78
C GLN A 59 -7.08 0.24 -6.67
N ILE A 60 -6.66 0.36 -5.41
CA ILE A 60 -7.43 -0.12 -4.25
C ILE A 60 -8.81 0.55 -4.23
N ARG A 61 -8.88 1.88 -4.36
CA ARG A 61 -10.16 2.61 -4.40
C ARG A 61 -11.08 2.12 -5.52
N ARG A 62 -10.52 1.79 -6.68
CA ARG A 62 -11.26 1.20 -7.80
C ARG A 62 -11.73 -0.22 -7.49
N ARG A 63 -10.89 -1.04 -6.86
CA ARG A 63 -11.23 -2.41 -6.43
C ARG A 63 -12.33 -2.40 -5.37
N GLU A 64 -12.29 -1.47 -4.41
CA GLU A 64 -13.33 -1.25 -3.39
C GLU A 64 -14.70 -1.02 -4.02
N GLN A 65 -14.78 -0.28 -5.14
CA GLN A 65 -16.04 -0.04 -5.86
C GLN A 65 -16.52 -1.25 -6.66
N GLN A 66 -15.62 -2.17 -7.02
CA GLN A 66 -15.93 -3.38 -7.80
C GLN A 66 -16.29 -4.57 -6.90
N ILE A 67 -15.81 -4.57 -5.66
CA ILE A 67 -16.12 -5.58 -4.66
C ILE A 67 -17.37 -5.11 -3.91
N ALA A 68 -18.53 -5.60 -4.33
CA ALA A 68 -19.73 -5.52 -3.52
C ALA A 68 -19.52 -6.43 -2.29
N PHE A 69 -19.39 -5.84 -1.11
CA PHE A 69 -19.58 -6.57 0.14
C PHE A 69 -21.09 -6.83 0.28
N ASP A 70 -21.51 -8.08 0.09
CA ASP A 70 -22.85 -8.58 0.42
C ASP A 70 -22.90 -9.00 1.89
#